data_AF-A0A7Y8LA74-F1
#
_entry.id   AF-A0A7Y8LA74-F1
#
_cell.length_a   1.000
_cell.length_b   1.000
_cell.length_c   1.000
_cell.angle_alpha   90.00
_cell.angle_beta   90.00
_cell.angle_gamma   90.00
#
_symmetry.space_group_name_H-M   'P 1'
#
loop_
_entity.id
_entity.type
_entity.pdbx_description
1 polymer ?
#
loop_
_entity_poly.entity_id
_entity_poly.type
_entity_poly.pdbx_seq_one_letter_code
_entity_poly.pdbx_strand_id
1 'polypeptide(L)' 'MFNRKRKKLIYKNNEWYANFFEIWTKKEAVIKSYGNGLTDISNIILDKDIAFLNNNQFYTYTFKITDSFIISVAIPKLN' A
#
# COMPACT_ATOMS: atom_id res chain seq x y z
N MET A 1 -12.28 -4.32 38.74
CA MET A 1 -13.15 -4.96 37.73
C MET A 1 -13.73 -3.87 36.83
N PHE A 2 -13.12 -3.65 35.66
CA PHE A 2 -13.73 -3.05 34.47
C PHE A 2 -13.08 -3.69 33.23
N ASN A 3 -13.88 -4.52 32.56
CA ASN A 3 -13.78 -5.19 31.27
C ASN A 3 -12.41 -5.38 30.54
N ARG A 4 -11.75 -6.51 30.82
CA ARG A 4 -10.77 -7.16 29.91
C ARG A 4 -11.41 -7.79 28.63
N LYS A 5 -12.72 -7.67 28.43
CA LYS A 5 -13.47 -8.35 27.36
C LYS A 5 -13.51 -7.63 25.98
N ARG A 6 -12.87 -6.47 25.81
CA ARG A 6 -12.82 -5.76 24.50
C ARG A 6 -11.52 -5.93 23.71
N LYS A 7 -10.66 -6.90 24.07
CA LYS A 7 -9.41 -7.20 23.33
C LYS A 7 -9.44 -8.52 22.55
N LYS A 8 -10.63 -9.12 22.36
CA LYS A 8 -10.75 -10.52 21.92
C LYS A 8 -11.55 -10.76 20.62
N LEU A 9 -11.68 -9.76 19.73
CA LEU A 9 -12.51 -9.92 18.53
C LEU A 9 -11.93 -9.39 17.19
N ILE A 10 -10.65 -9.01 17.09
CA ILE A 10 -10.08 -8.52 15.82
C ILE A 10 -8.74 -9.20 15.52
N TYR A 11 -8.74 -10.54 15.55
CA TYR A 11 -7.56 -11.32 15.20
C TYR A 11 -7.94 -12.46 14.24
N LYS A 12 -8.66 -12.12 13.15
CA LYS A 12 -8.47 -12.81 11.87
C LYS A 12 -7.14 -12.31 11.29
N ASN A 13 -6.05 -12.90 11.80
CA ASN A 13 -4.72 -12.28 11.83
C ASN A 13 -4.03 -12.09 10.47
N ASN A 14 -4.35 -12.89 9.45
CA ASN A 14 -3.58 -12.88 8.20
C ASN A 14 -4.02 -11.80 7.19
N GLU A 15 -5.30 -11.42 7.17
CA GLU A 15 -5.83 -10.44 6.21
C GLU A 15 -5.30 -9.03 6.48
N TRP A 16 -5.09 -8.68 7.76
CA TRP A 16 -4.56 -7.35 8.11
C TRP A 16 -3.11 -7.17 7.64
N TYR A 17 -2.26 -8.19 7.84
CA TYR A 17 -0.89 -8.16 7.33
C TYR A 17 -0.85 -8.12 5.80
N ALA A 18 -1.68 -8.93 5.13
CA ALA A 18 -1.78 -8.90 3.67
C ALA A 18 -2.16 -7.51 3.15
N ASN A 19 -3.17 -6.87 3.76
CA ASN A 19 -3.59 -5.51 3.41
C ASN A 19 -2.49 -4.47 3.68
N PHE A 20 -1.77 -4.59 4.80
CA PHE A 20 -0.65 -3.71 5.11
C PHE A 20 0.44 -3.81 4.03
N PHE A 21 0.87 -5.02 3.68
CA PHE A 21 1.92 -5.22 2.68
C PHE A 21 1.48 -4.79 1.29
N GLU A 22 0.20 -4.96 0.93
CA GLU A 22 -0.32 -4.45 -0.34
C GLU A 22 -0.24 -2.92 -0.40
N ILE A 23 -0.74 -2.22 0.63
CA ILE A 23 -0.67 -0.76 0.71
C ILE A 23 0.79 -0.29 0.67
N TRP A 24 1.63 -0.90 1.49
CA TRP A 24 3.05 -0.57 1.58
C TRP A 24 3.76 -0.73 0.23
N THR A 25 3.59 -1.89 -0.42
CA THR A 25 4.27 -2.22 -1.68
C THR A 25 3.80 -1.31 -2.81
N LYS A 26 2.50 -0.97 -2.88
CA LYS A 26 1.99 0.02 -3.85
C LYS A 26 2.64 1.39 -3.65
N LYS A 27 2.72 1.87 -2.41
CA LYS A 27 3.34 3.17 -2.11
C LYS A 27 4.84 3.19 -2.43
N GLU A 28 5.56 2.14 -2.08
CA GLU A 28 6.98 1.98 -2.44
C GLU A 28 7.20 1.98 -3.96
N ALA A 29 6.32 1.31 -4.71
CA ALA A 29 6.38 1.33 -6.16
C ALA A 29 6.23 2.75 -6.73
N VAL A 30 5.30 3.54 -6.17
CA VAL A 30 5.10 4.96 -6.54
C VAL A 30 6.36 5.78 -6.25
N ILE A 31 6.98 5.63 -5.07
CA ILE A 31 8.21 6.34 -4.71
C ILE A 31 9.33 6.04 -5.71
N LYS A 32 9.52 4.75 -6.02
CA LYS A 32 10.55 4.30 -6.98
C LYS A 32 10.28 4.81 -8.39
N SER A 33 9.03 4.82 -8.82
CA SER A 33 8.59 5.34 -10.11
C SER A 33 8.77 6.86 -10.22
N TYR A 34 8.55 7.58 -9.12
CA TYR A 34 8.72 9.03 -9.06
C TYR A 34 10.19 9.47 -9.12
N GLY A 35 11.12 8.64 -8.62
CA GLY A 35 12.56 8.84 -8.82
C GLY A 35 13.27 9.76 -7.82
N ASN A 36 12.56 10.35 -6.85
CA ASN A 36 13.14 11.28 -5.86
C ASN A 36 13.71 10.60 -4.61
N GLY A 37 13.87 9.28 -4.60
CA GLY A 37 14.40 8.55 -3.43
C GLY A 37 13.45 8.63 -2.23
N LEU A 38 13.99 8.93 -1.04
CA LEU A 38 13.21 8.96 0.21
C LEU A 38 12.20 10.13 0.19
N THR A 39 10.94 9.80 -0.07
CA THR A 39 9.79 10.71 0.04
C THR A 39 8.92 10.27 1.21
N ASP A 40 8.27 11.21 1.89
CA ASP A 40 7.31 10.85 2.93
C ASP A 40 6.13 10.07 2.33
N ILE A 41 6.04 8.80 2.72
CA ILE A 41 5.04 7.84 2.28
C ILE A 41 3.62 8.24 2.68
N SER A 42 3.48 9.12 3.68
CA SER A 42 2.20 9.65 4.15
C SER A 42 1.51 10.53 3.10
N ASN A 43 2.28 11.20 2.23
CA ASN A 43 1.77 12.07 1.17
C ASN A 43 1.22 11.32 -0.05
N ILE A 44 1.37 9.98 -0.09
CA ILE A 44 0.85 9.16 -1.18
C ILE A 44 -0.58 8.76 -0.87
N ILE A 45 -1.50 9.20 -1.72
CA ILE A 45 -2.92 8.85 -1.66
C ILE A 45 -3.15 7.70 -2.65
N LEU A 46 -3.77 6.61 -2.18
CA LEU A 46 -4.16 5.48 -3.01
C LEU A 46 -5.69 5.49 -3.19
N ASP A 47 -6.13 5.41 -4.44
CA ASP A 47 -7.52 5.14 -4.82
C ASP A 47 -7.53 3.96 -5.79
N LYS A 48 -7.76 2.76 -5.23
CA LYS A 48 -7.73 1.47 -5.93
C LYS A 48 -6.42 1.22 -6.70
N ASP A 49 -6.44 1.43 -8.01
CA ASP A 49 -5.36 1.21 -8.95
C ASP A 49 -4.70 2.52 -9.39
N ILE A 50 -5.08 3.64 -8.78
CA ILE A 50 -4.51 4.96 -9.03
C ILE A 50 -3.85 5.47 -7.76
N ALA A 51 -2.65 6.03 -7.89
CA ALA A 51 -1.95 6.70 -6.81
C ALA A 51 -1.62 8.15 -7.17
N PHE A 52 -1.58 9.01 -6.15
CA PHE A 52 -1.29 10.44 -6.30
C PHE A 52 -0.14 10.84 -5.39
N LEU A 53 0.82 11.58 -5.95
CA LEU A 53 1.94 12.18 -5.22
C LEU A 53 2.35 13.50 -5.88
N ASN A 54 2.29 14.61 -5.16
CA ASN A 54 2.73 15.93 -5.62
C ASN A 54 2.19 16.32 -7.01
N ASN A 55 0.87 16.22 -7.22
CA ASN A 55 0.17 16.45 -8.51
C ASN A 55 0.49 15.45 -9.63
N ASN A 56 1.34 14.47 -9.40
CA ASN A 56 1.57 13.37 -10.34
C ASN A 56 0.58 12.25 -10.07
N GLN A 57 0.05 11.68 -11.14
CA GLN A 57 -0.81 10.51 -11.11
C GLN A 57 -0.03 9.28 -11.59
N PHE A 58 -0.21 8.16 -10.89
CA PHE A 58 0.41 6.89 -11.23
C PHE A 58 -0.67 5.82 -11.36
N TYR A 59 -0.53 4.97 -12.36
CA TYR A 59 -1.27 3.71 -12.44
C TYR A 59 -0.50 2.66 -11.65
N THR A 60 -1.17 2.00 -10.73
CA THR A 60 -0.60 0.95 -9.89
C THR A 60 -1.24 -0.39 -10.20
N TYR A 61 -0.44 -1.45 -10.16
CA TYR A 61 -0.92 -2.81 -10.33
C TYR A 61 -0.20 -3.71 -9.35
N THR A 62 -0.95 -4.52 -8.60
CA THR A 62 -0.39 -5.53 -7.69
C THR A 62 -0.71 -6.91 -8.21
N PHE A 63 0.31 -7.76 -8.29
CA PHE A 63 0.12 -9.18 -8.57
C PHE A 63 0.75 -10.03 -7.48
N LYS A 64 0.07 -11.15 -7.20
CA LYS A 64 0.49 -12.16 -6.25
C LYS A 64 1.43 -13.13 -6.96
N ILE A 65 2.64 -13.29 -6.45
CA ILE A 65 3.59 -14.28 -6.97
C ILE A 65 3.39 -15.62 -6.27
N THR A 66 3.25 -15.58 -4.94
CA THR A 66 2.97 -16.74 -4.09
C THR A 66 2.05 -16.34 -2.94
N ASP A 67 1.70 -17.27 -2.06
CA ASP A 67 0.91 -16.98 -0.86
C ASP A 67 1.56 -15.98 0.11
N SER A 68 2.87 -15.80 0.05
CA SER A 68 3.61 -14.92 0.96
C SER A 68 4.24 -13.70 0.28
N PHE A 69 4.17 -13.61 -1.05
CA PHE A 69 4.84 -12.55 -1.81
C PHE A 69 3.94 -11.91 -2.84
N ILE A 70 3.95 -10.58 -2.83
CA ILE A 70 3.31 -9.72 -3.82
C ILE A 70 4.35 -8.79 -4.44
N ILE A 71 4.08 -8.33 -5.65
CA ILE A 71 4.80 -7.21 -6.27
C ILE A 71 3.77 -6.17 -6.67
N SER A 72 4.09 -4.91 -6.43
CA SER A 72 3.38 -3.78 -7.00
C SER A 72 4.27 -3.04 -7.98
N VAL A 73 3.67 -2.62 -9.09
CA VAL A 73 4.29 -1.78 -10.11
C VAL A 73 3.54 -0.46 -10.14
N ALA A 74 4.25 0.64 -10.35
CA ALA A 74 3.66 1.96 -10.55
C ALA A 74 4.23 2.58 -11.82
N ILE A 75 3.34 3.07 -12.69
CA ILE A 75 3.67 3.68 -13.98
C ILE A 75 3.13 5.11 -13.94
N PRO A 76 3.96 6.14 -14.18
CA PRO A 76 3.48 7.51 -14.21
C PRO A 76 2.53 7.70 -15.40
N LYS A 77 1.42 8.40 -15.17
CA LYS A 77 0.55 8.82 -16.26
C LYS A 77 1.29 9.86 -17.10
N LEU A 78 1.58 9.53 -18.35
CA LEU A 78 2.14 10.47 -19.31
C LEU A 78 1.04 11.46 -19.72
N ASN A 79 1.38 12.74 -19.71
CA ASN A 79 0.52 13.80 -20.25
C ASN A 79 0.51 13.77 -21.78
#